data_AF-A0A3C1JR77-F1
#
_entry.id   AF-A0A3C1JR77-F1
#
_cell.length_a   1.000
_cell.length_b   1.000
_cell.length_c   1.000
_cell.angle_alpha   90.00
_cell.angle_beta   90.00
_cell.angle_gamma   90.00
#
_symmetry.space_group_name_H-M   'P 1'
#
loop_
_entity.id
_entity.type
_entity.pdbx_description
1 polymer ?
#
loop_
_entity_poly.entity_id
_entity_poly.type
_entity_poly.pdbx_seq_one_letter_code
_entity_poly.pdbx_strand_id
1 'polypeptide(L)'
;VGGFEPQAPNPIGPVSTYASLIVGRLGTGSDEFRRPAGVAFGRDGEIYVADAGLNRVQKLDPDGRPVASWGRPCGVSCVPGMDAFEVTAGNGIGEFSDPHGIAVDDDGTIFVADTGNHRIVRIDQD
;
A
#
# COMPACT_ATOMS: atom_id res chain seq x y z
N VAL A 1 -15.31 45.12 -43.85
CA VAL A 1 -14.96 43.70 -43.67
C VAL A 1 -13.85 43.60 -42.64
N GLY A 2 -14.20 43.38 -41.37
CA GLY A 2 -13.25 43.06 -40.30
C GLY A 2 -13.64 41.69 -39.76
N GLY A 3 -12.88 40.67 -40.13
CA GLY A 3 -13.12 39.30 -39.68
C GLY A 3 -12.72 39.14 -38.23
N PHE A 4 -13.60 38.55 -37.43
CA PHE A 4 -13.23 37.99 -36.13
C PHE A 4 -12.51 36.68 -36.41
N GLU A 5 -11.19 36.67 -36.23
CA GLU A 5 -10.39 35.45 -36.26
C GLU A 5 -10.59 34.73 -34.91
N PRO A 6 -11.12 33.49 -34.87
CA PRO A 6 -11.25 32.76 -33.63
C PRO A 6 -9.85 32.45 -33.09
N GLN A 7 -9.53 32.99 -31.91
CA GLN A 7 -8.32 32.64 -31.18
C GLN A 7 -8.38 31.14 -30.85
N ALA A 8 -7.33 30.39 -31.22
CA ALA A 8 -7.17 29.02 -30.78
C ALA A 8 -7.25 28.96 -29.24
N PRO A 9 -7.81 27.88 -28.66
CA PRO A 9 -7.79 27.72 -27.21
C PRO A 9 -6.34 27.84 -26.73
N ASN A 10 -6.13 28.67 -25.69
CA ASN A 10 -4.81 28.82 -25.07
C ASN A 10 -4.21 27.44 -24.82
N PRO A 11 -2.95 27.18 -25.21
CA PRO A 11 -2.30 25.93 -24.89
C PRO A 11 -2.30 25.79 -23.37
N ILE A 12 -2.97 24.75 -22.86
CA ILE A 12 -2.85 24.39 -21.45
C ILE A 12 -1.36 24.09 -21.26
N GLY A 13 -0.68 24.97 -20.52
CA GLY A 13 0.73 24.79 -20.18
C GLY A 13 0.98 23.45 -19.49
N PRO A 14 2.25 23.05 -19.31
CA PRO A 14 2.59 21.73 -18.78
C PRO A 14 1.86 21.50 -17.45
N VAL A 15 1.09 20.42 -17.39
CA VAL A 15 0.43 19.96 -16.17
C VAL A 15 1.55 19.64 -15.17
N SER A 16 1.65 20.41 -14.10
CA SER A 16 2.67 20.20 -13.07
C SER A 16 2.42 18.85 -12.40
N THR A 17 3.33 17.90 -12.63
CA THR A 17 3.32 16.54 -12.10
C THR A 17 3.89 16.57 -10.67
N TYR A 18 3.04 16.79 -9.67
CA TYR A 18 3.44 16.98 -8.26
C TYR A 18 3.83 15.70 -7.49
N ALA A 19 3.90 14.53 -8.14
CA ALA A 19 4.35 13.30 -7.48
C ALA A 19 5.88 13.24 -7.48
N SER A 20 6.51 13.40 -6.30
CA SER A 20 7.96 13.33 -6.14
C SER A 20 8.50 11.91 -5.98
N LEU A 21 7.63 10.96 -5.62
CA LEU A 21 7.95 9.55 -5.46
C LEU A 21 6.73 8.70 -5.84
N ILE A 22 6.94 7.68 -6.67
CA ILE A 22 5.94 6.67 -7.01
C ILE A 22 6.56 5.32 -6.68
N VAL A 23 5.89 4.58 -5.79
CA VAL A 23 6.25 3.22 -5.41
C VAL A 23 5.03 2.35 -5.64
N GLY A 24 5.22 1.16 -6.18
CA GLY A 24 4.12 0.25 -6.42
C GLY A 24 3.75 0.06 -7.88
N ARG A 25 3.38 -1.18 -8.18
CA ARG A 25 2.59 -1.59 -9.34
C ARG A 25 1.74 -2.81 -8.96
N LEU A 26 0.74 -3.13 -9.77
CA LEU A 26 -0.04 -4.35 -9.57
C LEU A 26 0.89 -5.58 -9.61
N GLY A 27 0.90 -6.36 -8.54
CA GLY A 27 1.73 -7.56 -8.45
C GLY A 27 1.72 -8.17 -7.04
N THR A 28 2.67 -9.07 -6.79
CA THR A 28 2.78 -9.82 -5.53
C THR A 28 4.19 -9.76 -4.92
N GLY A 29 5.17 -9.23 -5.66
CA GLY A 29 6.56 -9.10 -5.24
C GLY A 29 6.76 -8.05 -4.14
N SER A 30 7.97 -8.00 -3.59
CA SER A 30 8.42 -6.85 -2.80
C SER A 30 8.34 -5.60 -3.67
N ASP A 31 7.86 -4.48 -3.13
CA ASP A 31 7.50 -3.22 -3.84
C ASP A 31 6.24 -3.24 -4.71
N GLU A 32 5.55 -4.37 -4.85
CA GLU A 32 4.29 -4.47 -5.60
C GLU A 32 3.09 -4.49 -4.67
N PHE A 33 1.91 -4.09 -5.15
CA PHE A 33 0.70 -4.03 -4.34
C PHE A 33 -0.52 -4.55 -5.10
N ARG A 34 -1.51 -5.08 -4.37
CA ARG A 34 -2.82 -5.47 -4.96
C ARG A 34 -3.96 -4.57 -4.50
N ARG A 35 -4.09 -4.32 -3.19
CA ARG A 35 -5.03 -3.34 -2.62
C ARG A 35 -4.37 -2.65 -1.41
N PRO A 36 -3.45 -1.70 -1.64
CA PRO A 36 -2.88 -0.92 -0.54
C PRO A 36 -4.01 -0.11 0.12
N ALA A 37 -4.27 -0.35 1.40
CA ALA A 37 -5.45 0.15 2.12
C ALA A 37 -5.09 1.19 3.18
N GLY A 38 -3.93 1.03 3.84
CA GLY A 38 -3.46 1.95 4.87
C GLY A 38 -1.96 2.23 4.71
N VAL A 39 -1.56 3.43 5.13
CA VAL A 39 -0.16 3.87 5.20
C VAL A 39 0.11 4.51 6.55
N ALA A 40 1.28 4.22 7.12
CA ALA A 40 1.80 4.87 8.31
C ALA A 40 3.30 5.13 8.14
N PHE A 41 3.81 6.08 8.91
CA PHE A 41 5.22 6.45 8.90
C PHE A 41 5.86 6.07 10.24
N GLY A 42 7.05 5.49 10.18
CA GLY A 42 7.89 5.26 11.35
C GLY A 42 8.91 6.38 11.55
N ARG A 43 9.92 6.09 12.36
CA ARG A 43 11.08 6.97 12.51
C ARG A 43 11.86 7.06 11.20
N ASP A 44 12.58 8.17 11.02
CA ASP A 44 13.49 8.39 9.90
C ASP A 44 12.85 8.28 8.49
N GLY A 45 11.52 8.42 8.41
CA GLY A 45 10.78 8.42 7.14
C GLY A 45 10.46 7.02 6.60
N GLU A 46 10.62 5.97 7.40
CA GLU A 46 10.17 4.63 7.03
C GLU A 46 8.67 4.62 6.71
N ILE A 47 8.27 3.86 5.69
CA ILE A 47 6.90 3.81 5.20
C ILE A 47 6.35 2.41 5.42
N TYR A 48 5.21 2.30 6.08
CA TYR A 48 4.53 1.04 6.33
C TYR A 48 3.21 1.03 5.57
N VAL A 49 2.99 0.02 4.75
CA VAL A 49 1.80 -0.10 3.91
C VAL A 49 1.07 -1.40 4.22
N ALA A 50 -0.19 -1.31 4.62
CA ALA A 50 -1.09 -2.45 4.73
C ALA A 50 -1.65 -2.76 3.34
N ASP A 51 -1.31 -3.93 2.79
CA ASP A 51 -1.87 -4.43 1.54
C ASP A 51 -2.94 -5.48 1.83
N ALA A 52 -4.18 -5.01 1.83
CA ALA A 52 -5.38 -5.82 2.02
C ALA A 52 -5.48 -6.95 0.99
N GLY A 53 -5.01 -6.70 -0.24
CA GLY A 53 -5.09 -7.66 -1.34
C GLY A 53 -4.07 -8.80 -1.24
N LEU A 54 -3.01 -8.60 -0.44
CA LEU A 54 -1.94 -9.57 -0.24
C LEU A 54 -1.83 -10.02 1.22
N ASN A 55 -2.80 -9.69 2.07
CA ASN A 55 -2.82 -10.07 3.49
C ASN A 55 -1.45 -9.84 4.17
N ARG A 56 -0.85 -8.66 3.90
CA ARG A 56 0.48 -8.33 4.39
C ARG A 56 0.62 -6.87 4.77
N VAL A 57 1.62 -6.59 5.58
CA VAL A 57 2.18 -5.26 5.80
C VAL A 57 3.58 -5.23 5.21
N GLN A 58 3.90 -4.19 4.44
CA GLN A 58 5.23 -3.99 3.87
C GLN A 58 5.87 -2.72 4.42
N LYS A 59 7.13 -2.83 4.85
CA LYS A 59 7.98 -1.71 5.25
C LYS A 59 8.89 -1.32 4.10
N LEU A 60 8.95 -0.03 3.81
CA LEU A 60 9.82 0.59 2.83
C LEU A 60 10.74 1.61 3.50
N ASP A 61 11.91 1.82 2.91
CA ASP A 61 12.77 2.95 3.24
C ASP A 61 12.15 4.27 2.72
N PRO A 62 12.70 5.45 3.08
CA PRO A 62 12.18 6.75 2.65
C PRO A 62 12.20 6.98 1.13
N ASP A 63 13.02 6.22 0.39
CA ASP A 63 13.10 6.25 -1.06
C ASP A 63 12.14 5.22 -1.71
N GLY A 64 11.36 4.49 -0.90
CA GLY A 64 10.39 3.52 -1.36
C GLY A 64 10.93 2.11 -1.59
N ARG A 65 12.16 1.80 -1.18
CA ARG A 65 12.73 0.46 -1.36
C ARG A 65 12.23 -0.49 -0.28
N PRO A 66 11.87 -1.74 -0.63
CA PRO A 66 11.36 -2.69 0.35
C PRO A 66 12.43 -3.13 1.35
N VAL A 67 12.09 -3.07 2.64
CA VAL A 67 12.97 -3.41 3.77
C VAL A 67 12.50 -4.68 4.45
N ALA A 68 11.19 -4.80 4.73
CA ALA A 68 10.61 -5.94 5.41
C ALA A 68 9.16 -6.17 4.99
N SER A 69 8.64 -7.37 5.25
CA SER A 69 7.24 -7.69 5.05
C SER A 69 6.79 -8.68 6.11
N TRP A 70 5.58 -8.48 6.63
CA TRP A 70 4.91 -9.38 7.57
C TRP A 70 3.57 -9.81 6.99
N GLY A 71 3.12 -11.01 7.31
CA GLY A 71 1.97 -11.63 6.66
C GLY A 71 2.39 -12.70 5.67
N ARG A 72 1.43 -13.56 5.33
CA ARG A 72 1.61 -14.57 4.28
C ARG A 72 0.75 -14.14 3.10
N PRO A 73 1.35 -13.57 2.03
CA PRO A 73 0.61 -13.44 0.79
C PRO A 73 0.13 -14.83 0.37
N CYS A 74 -1.08 -14.94 -0.20
CA CYS A 74 -1.44 -16.17 -0.90
C CYS A 74 -0.27 -16.53 -1.82
N GLY A 75 0.06 -17.81 -1.90
CA GLY A 75 1.00 -18.27 -2.92
C GLY A 75 0.41 -18.07 -4.32
N VAL A 76 0.84 -18.91 -5.25
CA VAL A 76 0.40 -18.96 -6.67
C VAL A 76 -1.12 -19.12 -6.91
N SER A 77 -1.94 -19.12 -5.86
CA SER A 77 -3.40 -19.13 -5.88
C SER A 77 -4.04 -17.74 -5.77
N CYS A 78 -3.27 -16.63 -5.69
CA CYS A 78 -3.83 -15.29 -5.87
C CYS A 78 -4.21 -15.03 -7.35
N VAL A 79 -5.12 -15.82 -7.91
CA VAL A 79 -5.48 -15.75 -9.34
C VAL A 79 -5.89 -14.32 -9.72
N PRO A 80 -5.39 -13.75 -10.84
CA PRO A 80 -5.91 -12.50 -11.37
C PRO A 80 -7.40 -12.65 -11.65
N GLY A 81 -8.23 -11.79 -11.05
CA GLY A 81 -9.69 -11.85 -11.17
C GLY A 81 -10.43 -12.55 -10.03
N MET A 82 -9.73 -13.18 -9.08
CA MET A 82 -10.32 -13.52 -7.78
C MET A 82 -10.26 -12.29 -6.88
N ASP A 83 -11.36 -11.98 -6.21
CA ASP A 83 -11.39 -10.95 -5.20
C ASP A 83 -10.40 -11.31 -4.07
N ALA A 84 -9.87 -10.30 -3.38
CA ALA A 84 -8.96 -10.47 -2.25
C ALA A 84 -9.59 -11.24 -1.06
N PHE A 85 -10.85 -11.65 -1.19
CA PHE A 85 -11.67 -12.21 -0.12
C PHE A 85 -11.44 -13.73 0.05
N GLU A 86 -11.01 -14.45 -0.99
CA GLU A 86 -10.65 -15.88 -0.91
C GLU A 86 -9.14 -16.14 -0.82
N VAL A 87 -8.36 -15.16 -0.38
CA VAL A 87 -6.98 -15.41 0.04
C VAL A 87 -7.04 -16.15 1.38
N THR A 88 -6.38 -17.31 1.52
CA THR A 88 -6.34 -18.07 2.78
C THR A 88 -5.85 -17.15 3.91
N ALA A 89 -6.82 -16.61 4.63
CA ALA A 89 -6.64 -15.83 5.83
C ALA A 89 -6.00 -16.74 6.85
N GLY A 90 -4.77 -16.41 7.22
CA GLY A 90 -4.17 -17.05 8.36
C GLY A 90 -4.61 -16.34 9.63
N ASN A 91 -4.84 -17.11 10.70
CA ASN A 91 -5.21 -16.59 12.02
C ASN A 91 -4.06 -16.75 13.04
N GLY A 92 -2.91 -17.27 12.60
CA GLY A 92 -1.70 -17.42 13.41
C GLY A 92 -0.99 -16.10 13.69
N ILE A 93 0.08 -16.19 14.49
CA ILE A 93 1.05 -15.09 14.69
C ILE A 93 1.73 -14.82 13.35
N GLY A 94 1.71 -13.57 12.91
CA GLY A 94 2.32 -13.16 11.63
C GLY A 94 1.46 -13.45 10.40
N GLU A 95 0.18 -13.77 10.57
CA GLU A 95 -0.78 -13.91 9.47
C GLU A 95 -1.89 -12.84 9.57
N PHE A 96 -2.34 -12.33 8.41
CA PHE A 96 -3.41 -11.32 8.31
C PHE A 96 -4.55 -11.80 7.40
N SER A 97 -5.67 -11.10 7.49
CA SER A 97 -6.87 -11.20 6.68
C SER A 97 -7.44 -9.79 6.47
N ASP A 98 -7.33 -9.29 5.24
CA ASP A 98 -7.83 -7.95 4.86
C ASP A 98 -7.33 -6.81 5.78
N PRO A 99 -5.99 -6.69 6.00
CA PRO A 99 -5.46 -5.62 6.85
C PRO A 99 -5.73 -4.25 6.22
N HIS A 100 -6.33 -3.34 6.99
CA HIS A 100 -6.72 -2.01 6.50
C HIS A 100 -5.98 -0.89 7.24
N GLY A 101 -6.38 -0.62 8.48
CA GLY A 101 -5.78 0.42 9.29
C GLY A 101 -4.39 0.01 9.78
N ILE A 102 -3.44 0.94 9.72
CA ILE A 102 -2.10 0.77 10.28
C ILE A 102 -1.69 2.04 11.02
N ALA A 103 -1.05 1.86 12.17
CA ALA A 103 -0.42 2.93 12.95
C ALA A 103 0.93 2.44 13.48
N VAL A 104 1.87 3.37 13.63
CA VAL A 104 3.19 3.10 14.20
C VAL A 104 3.35 4.02 15.40
N ASP A 105 3.71 3.45 16.55
CA ASP A 105 4.00 4.19 17.77
C ASP A 105 5.44 4.73 17.75
N ASP A 106 5.73 5.67 18.64
CA ASP A 106 7.04 6.33 18.71
C ASP A 106 8.16 5.33 18.96
N ASP A 107 7.93 4.22 19.67
CA ASP A 107 8.95 3.18 19.91
C ASP A 107 9.18 2.22 18.72
N GLY A 108 8.44 2.40 17.62
CA GLY A 108 8.50 1.54 16.44
C GLY A 108 7.51 0.37 16.47
N THR A 109 6.69 0.25 17.52
CA THR A 109 5.61 -0.76 17.59
C THR A 109 4.56 -0.48 16.52
N ILE A 110 4.17 -1.52 15.78
CA ILE A 110 3.19 -1.41 14.70
C ILE A 110 1.86 -2.00 15.18
N PHE A 111 0.77 -1.26 14.98
CA PHE A 111 -0.59 -1.73 15.21
C PHE A 111 -1.33 -1.84 13.88
N VAL A 112 -1.93 -3.00 13.62
CA VAL A 112 -2.65 -3.29 12.38
C VAL A 112 -4.06 -3.73 12.70
N ALA A 113 -5.04 -3.09 12.05
CA ALA A 113 -6.42 -3.56 12.04
C ALA A 113 -6.54 -4.73 11.05
N ASP A 114 -6.59 -5.94 11.59
CA ASP A 114 -6.69 -7.20 10.86
C ASP A 114 -8.18 -7.52 10.62
N THR A 115 -8.78 -6.76 9.70
CA THR A 115 -10.24 -6.56 9.58
C THR A 115 -11.00 -7.87 9.39
N GLY A 116 -10.51 -8.74 8.52
CA GLY A 116 -11.14 -10.03 8.21
C GLY A 116 -11.07 -11.01 9.39
N ASN A 117 -10.11 -10.83 10.30
CA ASN A 117 -9.99 -11.61 11.53
C ASN A 117 -10.63 -10.91 12.76
N HIS A 118 -11.27 -9.75 12.57
CA HIS A 118 -11.92 -8.96 13.63
C HIS A 118 -11.03 -8.68 14.85
N ARG A 119 -9.74 -8.44 14.62
CA ARG A 119 -8.75 -8.24 15.69
C ARG A 119 -7.79 -7.08 15.40
N ILE A 120 -7.05 -6.68 16.42
CA ILE A 120 -5.89 -5.81 16.30
C ILE A 120 -4.63 -6.65 16.51
N VAL A 121 -3.65 -6.50 15.64
CA VAL A 121 -2.35 -7.16 15.74
C VAL A 121 -1.29 -6.12 16.11
N ARG A 122 -0.49 -6.44 17.13
CA ARG A 122 0.72 -5.70 17.48
C ARG A 122 1.93 -6.42 16.91
N ILE A 123 2.83 -5.69 16.26
CA ILE A 123 4.10 -6.19 15.76
C ILE A 123 5.20 -5.38 16.44
N ASP A 124 6.03 -6.08 17.21
CA ASP A 124 7.20 -5.50 17.86
C ASP A 124 8.38 -5.58 16.88
N GLN A 125 9.28 -4.58 16.89
CA GLN A 125 10.56 -4.69 16.19
C GLN A 125 11.50 -5.56 17.04
N ASP A 126 12.23 -6.49 16.41
CA ASP A 126 13.27 -7.29 17.07
C ASP A 126 14.45 -6.43 17.56
#